data_AF-A0A2V4EE56-F1
#
_entry.id   AF-A0A2V4EE56-F1
#
_cell.length_a   1.000
_cell.length_b   1.000
_cell.length_c   1.000
_cell.angle_alpha   90.00
_cell.angle_beta   90.00
_cell.angle_gamma   90.00
#
_symmetry.space_group_name_H-M   'P 1'
#
loop_
_entity.id
_entity.type
_entity.pdbx_description
1 polymer ?
#
loop_
_entity_poly.entity_id
_entity_poly.type
_entity_poly.pdbx_seq_one_letter_code
_entity_poly.pdbx_strand_id
1 'polypeptide(L)'
;AVAEAEDSIDYTIAAVGLIPGLGDVVGKLLKEAKAALKVGDTKKAIELAQEAQDKVKALDVGTFRELKAKAKVGDGLEHDHIPSFAALKKAEETRLGRPLTPTETKKLYAEATAVEVPRDVHQAGPTYGGKNTAEQIMKDAENLYEAVKRDTDALRKNMIEKGYDPKLIEDAINKIKTRNKEKGIY
;
A
#
# COMPACT_ATOMS: atom_id res chain seq x y z
N ALA A 1 -26.83 18.18 -4.98
CA ALA A 1 -25.84 18.91 -4.17
C ALA A 1 -25.64 18.30 -2.78
N VAL A 2 -26.49 18.57 -1.77
CA VAL A 2 -26.27 18.06 -0.39
C VAL A 2 -26.41 16.53 -0.30
N ALA A 3 -27.49 15.97 -0.85
CA ALA A 3 -27.70 14.52 -0.88
C ALA A 3 -26.59 13.76 -1.64
N GLU A 4 -26.07 14.32 -2.73
CA GLU A 4 -24.95 13.72 -3.48
C GLU A 4 -23.61 13.79 -2.71
N ALA A 5 -23.39 14.85 -1.93
CA ALA A 5 -22.22 14.96 -1.06
C ALA A 5 -22.32 14.01 0.15
N GLU A 6 -23.52 13.82 0.69
CA GLU A 6 -23.84 12.79 1.70
C GLU A 6 -23.52 11.39 1.18
N ASP A 7 -24.04 11.02 0.01
CA ASP A 7 -23.79 9.71 -0.60
C ASP A 7 -22.30 9.46 -0.89
N SER A 8 -21.58 10.48 -1.38
CA SER A 8 -20.15 10.37 -1.66
C SER A 8 -19.31 10.19 -0.39
N ILE A 9 -19.63 10.94 0.68
CA ILE A 9 -18.95 10.82 1.96
C ILE A 9 -19.28 9.49 2.61
N ASP A 10 -20.53 9.04 2.56
CA ASP A 10 -20.94 7.76 3.11
C ASP A 10 -20.36 6.58 2.32
N TYR A 11 -20.25 6.66 1.00
CA TYR A 11 -19.53 5.68 0.19
C TYR A 11 -18.03 5.63 0.55
N THR A 12 -17.41 6.81 0.73
CA THR A 12 -16.01 6.90 1.15
C THR A 12 -15.83 6.34 2.56
N ILE A 13 -16.74 6.63 3.48
CA ILE A 13 -16.77 6.09 4.85
C ILE A 13 -17.07 4.60 4.84
N ALA A 14 -17.86 4.07 3.92
CA ALA A 14 -18.09 2.64 3.82
C ALA A 14 -16.82 1.94 3.33
N ALA A 15 -16.19 2.45 2.27
CA ALA A 15 -14.92 1.94 1.75
C ALA A 15 -13.79 1.99 2.80
N VAL A 16 -13.84 2.99 3.69
CA VAL A 16 -12.90 3.19 4.80
C VAL A 16 -13.30 2.36 6.03
N GLY A 17 -14.56 2.34 6.43
CA GLY A 17 -15.07 1.66 7.63
C GLY A 17 -14.92 0.13 7.63
N LEU A 18 -14.52 -0.45 6.49
CA LEU A 18 -14.16 -1.86 6.29
C LEU A 18 -12.70 -2.20 6.65
N ILE A 19 -11.91 -1.21 7.08
CA ILE A 19 -10.51 -1.35 7.44
C ILE A 19 -10.32 -1.03 8.94
N PRO A 20 -10.16 -2.03 9.82
CA PRO A 20 -9.75 -1.81 11.20
C PRO A 20 -8.30 -1.30 11.23
N GLY A 21 -8.02 -0.31 12.07
CA GLY A 21 -6.66 0.26 12.16
C GLY A 21 -6.26 1.14 10.97
N LEU A 22 -7.23 1.60 10.17
CA LEU A 22 -7.04 2.70 9.22
C LEU A 22 -6.28 3.81 9.89
N GLY A 23 -5.18 4.25 9.25
CA GLY A 23 -4.35 5.33 9.74
C GLY A 23 -5.20 6.42 10.36
N ASP A 24 -5.00 6.65 11.66
CA ASP A 24 -5.88 7.43 12.54
C ASP A 24 -6.35 8.75 11.91
N VAL A 25 -5.52 9.28 11.01
CA VAL A 25 -5.73 10.49 10.23
C VAL A 25 -6.90 10.41 9.25
N VAL A 26 -6.99 9.42 8.35
CA VAL A 26 -8.06 9.38 7.32
C VAL A 26 -9.42 9.08 7.93
N GLY A 27 -9.47 8.14 8.88
CA GLY A 27 -10.71 7.82 9.60
C GLY A 27 -11.23 9.02 10.39
N LYS A 28 -10.34 9.78 11.04
CA LYS A 28 -10.70 11.02 11.76
C LYS A 28 -11.25 12.09 10.82
N LEU A 29 -10.60 12.34 9.68
CA LEU A 29 -11.07 13.34 8.71
C LEU A 29 -12.48 13.02 8.20
N LEU A 30 -12.76 11.77 7.88
CA LEU A 30 -14.09 11.37 7.40
C LEU A 30 -15.16 11.44 8.48
N LYS A 31 -14.82 11.11 9.73
CA LYS A 31 -15.73 11.31 10.87
C LYS A 31 -16.06 12.78 11.07
N GLU A 32 -15.08 13.67 10.95
CA GLU A 32 -15.28 15.12 11.03
C GLU A 32 -16.07 15.66 9.84
N ALA A 33 -15.83 15.14 8.63
CA ALA A 33 -16.60 15.48 7.42
C ALA A 33 -18.09 15.14 7.61
N LYS A 34 -18.39 13.93 8.11
CA LYS A 34 -19.76 13.51 8.41
C LYS A 34 -20.41 14.36 9.51
N ALA A 35 -19.65 14.79 10.52
CA ALA A 35 -20.14 15.68 11.55
C ALA A 35 -20.47 17.08 11.01
N ALA A 36 -19.61 17.64 10.15
CA ALA A 36 -19.84 18.92 9.48
C ALA A 36 -21.09 18.88 8.59
N LEU A 37 -21.28 17.78 7.86
CA LEU A 37 -22.43 17.58 6.99
C LEU A 37 -23.75 17.52 7.77
N LYS A 38 -23.78 16.81 8.91
CA LYS A 38 -24.95 16.73 9.80
C LYS A 38 -25.42 18.09 10.34
N VAL A 39 -24.51 19.06 10.47
CA VAL A 39 -24.86 20.42 10.92
C VAL A 39 -25.06 21.41 9.77
N GLY A 40 -25.08 20.93 8.52
CA GLY A 40 -25.31 21.74 7.32
C GLY A 40 -24.07 22.50 6.82
N ASP A 41 -22.89 22.25 7.39
CA ASP A 41 -21.63 22.86 6.94
C ASP A 41 -21.03 22.07 5.76
N THR A 42 -21.65 22.23 4.60
CA THR A 42 -21.33 21.51 3.37
C THR A 42 -19.94 21.84 2.84
N LYS A 43 -19.48 23.09 2.98
CA LYS A 43 -18.15 23.52 2.54
C LYS A 43 -17.07 22.76 3.31
N LYS A 44 -17.15 22.76 4.64
CA LYS A 44 -16.20 22.04 5.48
C LYS A 44 -16.24 20.53 5.25
N ALA A 45 -17.44 19.97 5.07
CA ALA A 45 -17.57 18.54 4.77
C ALA A 45 -16.85 18.15 3.47
N ILE A 46 -17.00 18.96 2.41
CA ILE A 46 -16.32 18.73 1.12
C ILE A 46 -14.80 18.87 1.26
N GLU A 47 -14.32 19.92 1.94
CA GLU A 47 -12.87 20.13 2.16
C GLU A 47 -12.24 18.95 2.91
N LEU A 48 -12.86 18.47 3.99
CA LEU A 48 -12.36 17.32 4.77
C LEU A 48 -12.43 16.01 3.99
N ALA A 49 -13.49 15.82 3.20
CA ALA A 49 -13.63 14.63 2.34
C ALA A 49 -12.58 14.60 1.23
N GLN A 50 -12.31 15.74 0.60
CA GLN A 50 -11.25 15.86 -0.41
C GLN A 50 -9.88 15.59 0.23
N GLU A 51 -9.61 16.15 1.40
CA GLU A 51 -8.36 15.89 2.11
C GLU A 51 -8.18 14.40 2.44
N ALA A 52 -9.25 13.71 2.84
CA ALA A 52 -9.23 12.27 3.10
C ALA A 52 -9.01 11.43 1.83
N GLN A 53 -9.49 11.91 0.68
CA GLN A 53 -9.25 11.26 -0.61
C GLN A 53 -7.80 11.37 -1.06
N ASP A 54 -7.18 12.55 -0.86
CA ASP A 54 -5.81 12.84 -1.32
C ASP A 54 -4.72 12.09 -0.53
N LYS A 55 -5.05 11.59 0.67
CA LYS A 55 -4.15 10.80 1.49
C LYS A 55 -4.16 9.32 1.09
N VAL A 56 -3.00 8.70 1.24
CA VAL A 56 -2.87 7.23 1.17
C VAL A 56 -3.73 6.56 2.23
N LYS A 57 -4.23 5.37 1.88
CA LYS A 57 -5.01 4.48 2.72
C LYS A 57 -4.34 3.11 2.74
N ALA A 58 -4.52 2.37 3.83
CA ALA A 58 -4.07 0.98 3.86
C ALA A 58 -4.66 0.21 2.68
N LEU A 59 -3.88 -0.71 2.10
CA LEU A 59 -4.16 -1.41 0.84
C LEU A 59 -4.10 -0.56 -0.43
N ASP A 60 -3.73 0.72 -0.37
CA ASP A 60 -3.37 1.46 -1.59
C ASP A 60 -2.12 0.82 -2.22
N VAL A 61 -2.18 0.59 -3.54
CA VAL A 61 -1.12 -0.05 -4.32
C VAL A 61 -0.66 0.92 -5.41
N GLY A 62 0.65 1.08 -5.56
CA GLY A 62 1.23 1.97 -6.57
C GLY A 62 2.74 1.81 -6.69
N THR A 63 3.41 2.77 -7.37
CA THR A 63 4.86 2.91 -7.14
C THR A 63 5.14 3.39 -5.73
N PHE A 64 6.29 3.01 -5.19
CA PHE A 64 6.82 3.65 -3.97
C PHE A 64 6.80 5.18 -4.08
N ARG A 65 7.22 5.75 -5.21
CA ARG A 65 7.27 7.21 -5.39
C ARG A 65 5.89 7.88 -5.30
N GLU A 66 4.89 7.33 -5.97
CA GLU A 66 3.52 7.89 -5.97
C GLU A 66 2.91 7.81 -4.58
N LEU A 67 3.05 6.65 -3.93
CA LEU A 67 2.58 6.43 -2.57
C LEU A 67 3.29 7.38 -1.58
N LYS A 68 4.62 7.45 -1.66
CA LYS A 68 5.42 8.36 -0.81
C LYS A 68 5.05 9.83 -0.99
N ALA A 69 4.67 10.25 -2.19
CA ALA A 69 4.25 11.63 -2.46
C ALA A 69 2.92 12.00 -1.79
N LYS A 70 2.05 11.02 -1.55
CA LYS A 70 0.74 11.18 -0.90
C LYS A 70 0.75 10.89 0.59
N ALA A 71 1.77 10.17 1.07
CA ALA A 71 1.96 9.82 2.47
C ALA A 71 2.19 11.06 3.35
N LYS A 72 1.74 10.97 4.61
CA LYS A 72 1.88 12.05 5.60
C LYS A 72 2.59 11.50 6.84
N VAL A 73 3.49 12.29 7.42
CA VAL A 73 4.13 11.91 8.69
C VAL A 73 3.04 11.69 9.73
N GLY A 74 3.05 10.51 10.36
CA GLY A 74 2.08 10.14 11.40
C GLY A 74 0.78 9.53 10.88
N ASP A 75 0.69 9.14 9.59
CA ASP A 75 -0.45 8.38 9.07
C ASP A 75 -0.48 6.92 9.56
N GLY A 76 0.59 6.43 10.18
CA GLY A 76 0.68 5.08 10.75
C GLY A 76 0.88 3.98 9.71
N LEU A 77 1.16 4.34 8.45
CA LEU A 77 1.34 3.43 7.34
C LEU A 77 2.81 3.36 6.91
N GLU A 78 3.20 2.22 6.38
CA GLU A 78 4.51 1.96 5.79
C GLU A 78 4.34 1.41 4.37
N HIS A 79 5.31 1.73 3.51
CA HIS A 79 5.36 1.26 2.13
C HIS A 79 6.08 -0.10 2.09
N ASP A 80 5.32 -1.17 1.87
CA ASP A 80 5.87 -2.51 1.72
C ASP A 80 6.08 -2.84 0.24
N HIS A 81 7.32 -3.11 -0.16
CA HIS A 81 7.65 -3.51 -1.53
C HIS A 81 7.31 -4.97 -1.77
N ILE A 82 6.49 -5.25 -2.78
CA ILE A 82 6.09 -6.61 -3.15
C ILE A 82 6.42 -6.88 -4.63
N PRO A 83 7.42 -7.74 -4.95
CA PRO A 83 8.26 -8.48 -4.00
C PRO A 83 9.28 -7.56 -3.32
N SER A 84 9.99 -8.07 -2.31
CA SER A 84 10.99 -7.27 -1.59
C SER A 84 11.98 -6.56 -2.52
N PHE A 85 12.34 -5.31 -2.20
CA PHE A 85 13.27 -4.53 -3.01
C PHE A 85 14.63 -5.22 -3.16
N ALA A 86 15.08 -5.95 -2.14
CA ALA A 86 16.35 -6.69 -2.20
C ALA A 86 16.33 -7.77 -3.29
N ALA A 87 15.23 -8.51 -3.44
CA ALA A 87 15.06 -9.50 -4.51
C ALA A 87 15.02 -8.83 -5.90
N LEU A 88 14.28 -7.72 -6.04
CA LEU A 88 14.23 -6.94 -7.29
C LEU A 88 15.62 -6.44 -7.70
N LYS A 89 16.36 -5.84 -6.76
CA LYS A 89 17.72 -5.36 -6.99
C LYS A 89 18.63 -6.51 -7.41
N LYS A 90 18.59 -7.63 -6.69
CA LYS A 90 19.43 -8.79 -6.99
C LYS A 90 19.11 -9.38 -8.37
N ALA A 91 17.84 -9.49 -8.74
CA ALA A 91 17.42 -9.99 -10.05
C ALA A 91 17.96 -9.10 -11.18
N GLU A 92 17.84 -7.78 -11.03
CA GLU A 92 18.31 -6.81 -12.02
C GLU A 92 19.85 -6.80 -12.14
N GLU A 93 20.57 -6.92 -11.02
CA GLU A 93 22.03 -7.06 -11.01
C GLU A 93 22.49 -8.34 -11.72
N THR A 94 21.79 -9.46 -11.50
CA THR A 94 22.03 -10.72 -12.22
C THR A 94 21.78 -10.56 -13.71
N ARG A 95 20.66 -9.94 -14.11
CA ARG A 95 20.30 -9.69 -15.51
C ARG A 95 21.35 -8.84 -16.24
N LEU A 96 21.91 -7.84 -15.55
CA LEU A 96 22.94 -6.96 -16.11
C LEU A 96 24.36 -7.54 -16.04
N GLY A 97 24.58 -8.58 -15.24
CA GLY A 97 25.91 -9.14 -14.97
C GLY A 97 26.83 -8.20 -14.19
N ARG A 98 26.27 -7.18 -13.51
CA ARG A 98 27.02 -6.20 -12.70
C ARG A 98 26.15 -5.60 -11.60
N PRO A 99 26.76 -5.00 -10.56
CA PRO A 99 26.03 -4.20 -9.58
C PRO A 99 25.31 -3.01 -10.24
N LEU A 100 24.17 -2.63 -9.65
CA LEU A 100 23.48 -1.41 -10.01
C LEU A 100 24.26 -0.20 -9.52
N THR A 101 24.30 0.85 -10.33
CA THR A 101 24.75 2.17 -9.89
C THR A 101 23.78 2.73 -8.83
N PRO A 102 24.21 3.72 -8.03
CA PRO A 102 23.30 4.39 -7.09
C PRO A 102 22.06 4.99 -7.77
N THR A 103 22.21 5.55 -8.97
CA THR A 103 21.11 6.13 -9.75
C THR A 103 20.12 5.06 -10.21
N GLU A 104 20.60 3.93 -10.73
CA GLU A 104 19.74 2.81 -11.13
C GLU A 104 19.02 2.20 -9.92
N THR A 105 19.72 2.02 -8.80
CA THR A 105 19.16 1.53 -7.54
C THR A 105 18.02 2.43 -7.07
N LYS A 106 18.24 3.76 -7.06
CA LYS A 106 17.22 4.74 -6.66
C LYS A 106 16.02 4.73 -7.59
N LYS A 107 16.25 4.61 -8.90
CA LYS A 107 15.18 4.52 -9.90
C LYS A 107 14.35 3.25 -9.70
N LEU A 108 15.00 2.10 -9.58
CA LEU A 108 14.34 0.82 -9.33
C LEU A 108 13.50 0.87 -8.04
N TYR A 109 14.07 1.40 -6.96
CA TYR A 109 13.37 1.55 -5.67
C TYR A 109 12.12 2.42 -5.78
N ALA A 110 12.25 3.57 -6.45
CA ALA A 110 11.17 4.53 -6.61
C ALA A 110 10.03 4.01 -7.49
N GLU A 111 10.34 3.17 -8.49
CA GLU A 111 9.37 2.65 -9.46
C GLU A 111 8.81 1.26 -9.10
N ALA A 112 9.41 0.58 -8.12
CA ALA A 112 8.96 -0.72 -7.63
C ALA A 112 7.54 -0.64 -7.06
N THR A 113 6.79 -1.73 -7.22
CA THR A 113 5.44 -1.88 -6.69
C THR A 113 5.51 -1.93 -5.17
N ALA A 114 4.68 -1.12 -4.53
CA ALA A 114 4.51 -1.12 -3.09
C ALA A 114 3.02 -1.08 -2.71
N VAL A 115 2.73 -1.51 -1.49
CA VAL A 115 1.41 -1.43 -0.86
C VAL A 115 1.52 -0.72 0.49
N GLU A 116 0.52 0.09 0.81
CA GLU A 116 0.41 0.74 2.11
C GLU A 116 -0.14 -0.24 3.15
N VAL A 117 0.61 -0.44 4.23
CA VAL A 117 0.23 -1.35 5.31
C VAL A 117 0.52 -0.72 6.67
N PRO A 118 -0.23 -1.06 7.72
CA PRO A 118 0.17 -0.74 9.08
C PRO A 118 1.58 -1.27 9.40
N ARG A 119 2.33 -0.54 10.23
CA ARG A 119 3.70 -0.93 10.62
C ARG A 119 3.78 -2.37 11.13
N ASP A 120 2.85 -2.80 11.96
CA ASP A 120 2.89 -4.13 12.56
C ASP A 120 2.59 -5.25 11.54
N VAL A 121 1.75 -4.98 10.54
CA VAL A 121 1.55 -5.85 9.37
C VAL A 121 2.83 -5.95 8.55
N HIS A 122 3.49 -4.83 8.27
CA HIS A 122 4.77 -4.82 7.55
C HIS A 122 5.84 -5.62 8.32
N GLN A 123 5.93 -5.40 9.64
CA GLN A 123 6.85 -6.13 10.54
C GLN A 123 6.58 -7.63 10.59
N ALA A 124 5.31 -8.04 10.54
CA ALA A 124 4.91 -9.44 10.47
C ALA A 124 5.29 -10.09 9.12
N GLY A 125 5.57 -9.28 8.10
CA GLY A 125 6.02 -9.72 6.80
C GLY A 125 7.26 -10.63 6.84
N PRO A 126 7.37 -11.57 5.89
CA PRO A 126 8.46 -12.54 5.82
C PRO A 126 9.81 -11.93 5.38
N THR A 127 9.80 -10.76 4.76
CA THR A 127 11.00 -10.06 4.25
C THR A 127 11.33 -8.79 5.02
N TYR A 128 10.66 -8.55 6.15
CA TYR A 128 10.90 -7.36 6.96
C TYR A 128 12.22 -7.45 7.73
N GLY A 129 13.05 -6.41 7.61
CA GLY A 129 14.29 -6.28 8.35
C GLY A 129 15.20 -7.50 8.19
N GLY A 130 15.68 -8.04 9.32
CA GLY A 130 16.61 -9.18 9.32
C GLY A 130 16.01 -10.53 8.90
N LYS A 131 14.71 -10.62 8.61
CA LYS A 131 14.08 -11.87 8.16
C LYS A 131 14.43 -12.24 6.72
N ASN A 132 14.78 -11.24 5.90
CA ASN A 132 15.14 -11.45 4.49
C ASN A 132 16.60 -11.87 4.37
N THR A 133 16.87 -13.17 4.50
CA THR A 133 18.25 -13.69 4.45
C THR A 133 18.84 -13.60 3.04
N ALA A 134 20.17 -13.67 2.93
CA ALA A 134 20.86 -13.64 1.65
C ALA A 134 20.42 -14.81 0.74
N GLU A 135 20.20 -15.99 1.32
CA GLU A 135 19.71 -17.18 0.61
C GLU A 135 18.30 -16.95 0.05
N GLN A 136 17.40 -16.35 0.84
CA GLN A 136 16.06 -16.04 0.37
C GLN A 136 16.07 -14.97 -0.72
N ILE A 137 16.90 -13.93 -0.58
CA ILE A 137 17.04 -12.90 -1.62
C ILE A 137 17.52 -13.51 -2.95
N MET A 138 18.49 -14.43 -2.91
CA MET A 138 18.96 -15.12 -4.12
C MET A 138 17.86 -15.98 -4.74
N LYS A 139 17.16 -16.78 -3.94
CA LYS A 139 16.05 -17.61 -4.40
C LYS A 139 14.90 -16.78 -4.99
N ASP A 140 14.50 -15.71 -4.31
CA ASP A 140 13.42 -14.83 -4.75
C ASP A 140 13.81 -14.09 -6.04
N ALA A 141 15.09 -13.73 -6.20
CA ALA A 141 15.59 -13.09 -7.41
C ALA A 141 15.60 -14.01 -8.64
N GLU A 142 15.76 -15.33 -8.44
CA GLU A 142 15.66 -16.33 -9.51
C GLU A 142 14.21 -16.58 -9.95
N ASN A 143 13.23 -16.33 -9.07
CA ASN A 143 11.82 -16.51 -9.36
C ASN A 143 10.95 -15.46 -8.65
N LEU A 144 10.86 -14.29 -9.28
CA LEU A 144 10.11 -13.15 -8.74
C LEU A 144 8.59 -13.42 -8.67
N TYR A 145 8.05 -14.33 -9.50
CA TYR A 145 6.64 -14.74 -9.40
C TYR A 145 6.35 -15.43 -8.06
N GLU A 146 7.18 -16.40 -7.69
CA GLU A 146 7.04 -17.10 -6.40
C GLU A 146 7.31 -16.17 -5.21
N ALA A 147 8.24 -15.23 -5.34
CA ALA A 147 8.48 -14.19 -4.33
C ALA A 147 7.23 -13.33 -4.10
N VAL A 148 6.59 -12.83 -5.19
CA VAL A 148 5.35 -12.06 -5.11
C VAL A 148 4.22 -12.90 -4.51
N LYS A 149 4.11 -14.17 -4.89
CA LYS A 149 3.11 -15.07 -4.31
C LYS A 149 3.32 -15.22 -2.79
N ARG A 150 4.55 -15.52 -2.34
CA ARG A 150 4.90 -15.66 -0.93
C ARG A 150 4.59 -14.38 -0.13
N ASP A 151 4.98 -13.22 -0.64
CA ASP A 151 4.76 -11.92 0.00
C ASP A 151 3.26 -11.56 0.05
N THR A 152 2.50 -11.77 -1.04
CA THR A 152 1.05 -11.51 -1.04
C THR A 152 0.25 -12.50 -0.18
N ASP A 153 0.69 -13.75 -0.06
CA ASP A 153 0.08 -14.74 0.84
C ASP A 153 0.25 -14.33 2.31
N ALA A 154 1.44 -13.81 2.67
CA ALA A 154 1.69 -13.27 4.01
C ALA A 154 0.91 -11.97 4.27
N LEU A 155 0.89 -11.04 3.30
CA LEU A 155 0.08 -9.82 3.37
C LEU A 155 -1.39 -10.15 3.65
N ARG A 156 -1.97 -11.09 2.89
CA ARG A 156 -3.35 -11.53 3.06
C ARG A 156 -3.62 -11.97 4.49
N LYS A 157 -2.80 -12.90 4.98
CA LYS A 157 -2.95 -13.46 6.32
C LYS A 157 -2.88 -12.35 7.39
N ASN A 158 -1.84 -11.53 7.33
CA ASN A 158 -1.59 -10.50 8.34
C ASN A 158 -2.70 -9.43 8.34
N MET A 159 -3.22 -9.06 7.18
CA MET A 159 -4.32 -8.08 7.08
C MET A 159 -5.65 -8.66 7.57
N ILE A 160 -5.95 -9.93 7.28
CA ILE A 160 -7.13 -10.62 7.83
C ILE A 160 -7.06 -10.69 9.36
N GLU A 161 -5.89 -11.01 9.92
CA GLU A 161 -5.67 -11.04 11.38
C GLU A 161 -5.88 -9.67 12.04
N LYS A 162 -5.66 -8.59 11.29
CA LYS A 162 -6.01 -7.22 11.72
C LYS A 162 -7.48 -6.87 11.55
N GLY A 163 -8.27 -7.72 10.90
CA GLY A 163 -9.71 -7.60 10.68
C GLY A 163 -10.10 -6.89 9.38
N TYR A 164 -9.16 -6.66 8.47
CA TYR A 164 -9.43 -6.02 7.19
C TYR A 164 -10.36 -6.88 6.33
N ASP A 165 -11.26 -6.23 5.58
CA ASP A 165 -12.15 -6.90 4.66
C ASP A 165 -11.37 -7.76 3.64
N PRO A 166 -11.58 -9.09 3.61
CA PRO A 166 -10.97 -10.00 2.64
C PRO A 166 -11.11 -9.55 1.19
N LYS A 167 -12.23 -8.91 0.82
CA LYS A 167 -12.44 -8.43 -0.55
C LYS A 167 -11.46 -7.32 -0.92
N LEU A 168 -11.27 -6.33 -0.03
CA LEU A 168 -10.33 -5.23 -0.27
C LEU A 168 -8.88 -5.73 -0.35
N ILE A 169 -8.55 -6.74 0.47
CA ILE A 169 -7.25 -7.41 0.45
C ILE A 169 -7.01 -8.07 -0.91
N GLU A 170 -7.98 -8.85 -1.43
CA GLU A 170 -7.84 -9.48 -2.75
C GLU A 170 -7.77 -8.44 -3.88
N ASP A 171 -8.54 -7.36 -3.81
CA ASP A 171 -8.49 -6.27 -4.78
C ASP A 171 -7.08 -5.64 -4.82
N ALA A 172 -6.43 -5.45 -3.66
CA ALA A 172 -5.05 -4.98 -3.59
C ALA A 172 -4.03 -6.00 -4.10
N ILE A 173 -4.16 -7.27 -3.73
CA ILE A 173 -3.27 -8.35 -4.22
C ILE A 173 -3.36 -8.48 -5.74
N ASN A 174 -4.56 -8.38 -6.31
CA ASN A 174 -4.76 -8.40 -7.75
C ASN A 174 -4.10 -7.19 -8.42
N LYS A 175 -4.23 -5.98 -7.85
CA LYS A 175 -3.52 -4.79 -8.34
C LYS A 175 -1.99 -4.96 -8.32
N ILE A 176 -1.43 -5.53 -7.24
CA ILE A 176 0.02 -5.82 -7.14
C ILE A 176 0.44 -6.76 -8.27
N LYS A 177 -0.29 -7.87 -8.44
CA LYS A 177 0.02 -8.88 -9.46
C LYS A 177 -0.09 -8.34 -10.88
N THR A 178 -1.13 -7.56 -11.18
CA THR A 178 -1.32 -6.92 -12.48
C THR A 178 -0.18 -5.95 -12.77
N ARG A 179 0.14 -5.07 -11.83
CA ARG A 179 1.22 -4.09 -11.97
C ARG A 179 2.58 -4.75 -12.19
N ASN A 180 2.87 -5.82 -11.45
CA ASN A 180 4.14 -6.54 -11.60
C ASN A 180 4.24 -7.24 -12.97
N LYS A 181 3.14 -7.79 -13.50
CA LYS A 181 3.09 -8.32 -14.87
C LYS A 181 3.31 -7.24 -15.91
N GLU A 182 2.61 -6.11 -15.81
CA GLU A 182 2.73 -4.98 -16.75
C GLU A 182 4.15 -4.39 -16.78
N LYS A 183 4.85 -4.42 -15.64
CA LYS A 183 6.24 -3.98 -15.52
C LYS A 183 7.26 -5.03 -15.99
N GLY A 184 6.84 -6.25 -16.34
CA GLY A 184 7.74 -7.34 -16.71
C GLY A 184 8.59 -7.86 -15.55
N ILE A 185 8.09 -7.79 -14.32
CA ILE A 185 8.76 -8.38 -13.15
C ILE A 185 8.77 -9.91 -13.24
N TYR A 186 7.71 -10.49 -13.79
CA TYR A 186 7.56 -11.91 -14.14
C TYR A 186 6.51 -12.08 -15.25
#